data_AF-X1W2L6-F1
#
_entry.id   AF-X1W2L6-F1
#
_cell.length_a   1.000
_cell.length_b   1.000
_cell.length_c   1.000
_cell.angle_alpha   90.00
_cell.angle_beta   90.00
_cell.angle_gamma   90.00
#
_symmetry.space_group_name_H-M   'P 1'
#
loop_
_entity.id
_entity.type
_entity.pdbx_description
1 polymer ?
#
loop_
_entity_poly.entity_id
_entity_poly.type
_entity_poly.pdbx_seq_one_letter_code
_entity_poly.pdbx_strand_id
1 'polypeptide(L)'
;DTYFDIIAEDPYTRGATGSMEPRKPYLQYWTHPRGMVGLDTSVFDKEYQGSNPPYSIPGINPFSAFPMFFVKYVRDGDVFTIEEAVQKTSTMAAKVHNLEGRGVLKEGGYADIVLMDLPKLEILSTDSGSTL
;
A
#
# COMPACT_ATOMS: atom_id res chain seq x y z
N ASP A 1 10.65 -29.80 -8.76
CA ASP A 1 11.88 -29.45 -9.49
C ASP A 1 11.55 -28.94 -10.89
N THR A 2 11.01 -29.77 -11.79
CA THR A 2 10.62 -29.38 -13.17
C THR A 2 9.76 -28.11 -13.30
N TYR A 3 8.88 -27.82 -12.35
CA TYR A 3 8.02 -26.63 -12.40
C TYR A 3 8.79 -25.31 -12.22
N PHE A 4 9.82 -25.31 -11.36
CA PHE A 4 10.67 -24.13 -11.16
C PHE A 4 11.61 -23.92 -12.35
N ASP A 5 12.08 -25.00 -12.95
CA ASP A 5 12.90 -24.95 -14.17
C ASP A 5 12.11 -24.31 -15.32
N ILE A 6 10.85 -24.72 -15.52
CA ILE A 6 9.96 -24.11 -16.55
C ILE A 6 9.76 -22.60 -16.30
N ILE A 7 9.55 -22.18 -15.06
CA ILE A 7 9.38 -20.75 -14.71
C ILE A 7 10.67 -19.97 -14.94
N ALA A 8 11.82 -20.56 -14.67
CA ALA A 8 13.12 -19.92 -14.84
C ALA A 8 13.55 -19.85 -16.32
N GLU A 9 13.18 -20.85 -17.12
CA GLU A 9 13.51 -20.92 -18.55
C GLU A 9 12.61 -20.04 -19.43
N ASP A 10 11.38 -19.75 -19.01
CA ASP A 10 10.46 -18.90 -19.79
C ASP A 10 10.72 -17.41 -19.55
N PRO A 11 11.29 -16.67 -20.53
CA PRO A 11 11.59 -15.25 -20.38
C PRO A 11 10.32 -14.37 -20.32
N TYR A 12 9.15 -14.93 -20.63
CA TYR A 12 7.85 -14.25 -20.56
C TYR A 12 7.10 -14.53 -19.26
N THR A 13 7.57 -15.45 -18.41
CA THR A 13 6.95 -15.66 -17.12
C THR A 13 7.07 -14.39 -16.25
N ARG A 14 5.96 -13.97 -15.67
CA ARG A 14 5.85 -12.79 -14.79
C ARG A 14 5.22 -13.20 -13.47
N GLY A 15 5.79 -12.71 -12.37
CA GLY A 15 5.13 -12.78 -11.07
C GLY A 15 4.02 -11.74 -10.99
N ALA A 16 2.82 -12.16 -10.59
CA ALA A 16 1.71 -11.26 -10.30
C ALA A 16 1.41 -11.29 -8.81
N THR A 17 1.53 -10.13 -8.16
CA THR A 17 1.02 -9.91 -6.81
C THR A 17 -0.35 -9.26 -6.91
N GLY A 18 -1.36 -9.84 -6.27
CA GLY A 18 -2.69 -9.24 -6.25
C GLY A 18 -2.70 -7.89 -5.53
N SER A 19 -3.63 -7.02 -5.92
CA SER A 19 -3.78 -5.71 -5.29
C SER A 19 -4.31 -5.81 -3.86
N MET A 20 -4.11 -4.74 -3.09
CA MET A 20 -4.57 -4.64 -1.71
C MET A 20 -6.10 -4.63 -1.71
N GLU A 21 -6.75 -5.70 -1.27
CA GLU A 21 -8.21 -5.85 -1.24
C GLU A 21 -8.66 -6.31 0.15
N PRO A 22 -9.80 -5.83 0.68
CA PRO A 22 -10.36 -6.35 1.91
C PRO A 22 -10.69 -7.84 1.76
N ARG A 23 -9.89 -8.71 2.37
CA ARG A 23 -10.10 -10.17 2.38
C ARG A 23 -10.06 -10.69 3.79
N LYS A 24 -10.90 -11.69 4.09
CA LYS A 24 -11.04 -12.28 5.44
C LYS A 24 -9.71 -12.56 6.15
N PRO A 25 -8.68 -13.17 5.51
CA PRO A 25 -7.41 -13.43 6.18
C PRO A 25 -6.63 -12.15 6.55
N TYR A 26 -6.68 -11.13 5.70
CA TYR A 26 -5.98 -9.87 5.93
C TYR A 26 -6.68 -8.99 6.95
N LEU A 27 -8.02 -9.01 6.97
CA LEU A 27 -8.80 -8.22 7.91
C LEU A 27 -8.44 -8.52 9.36
N GLN A 28 -8.07 -9.76 9.70
CA GLN A 28 -7.58 -10.12 11.03
C GLN A 28 -6.40 -9.24 11.50
N TYR A 29 -5.48 -8.93 10.59
CA TYR A 29 -4.32 -8.09 10.89
C TYR A 29 -4.66 -6.61 10.77
N TRP A 30 -5.37 -6.23 9.70
CA TRP A 30 -5.72 -4.84 9.43
C TRP A 30 -6.58 -4.23 10.53
N THR A 31 -7.58 -4.95 11.04
CA THR A 31 -8.50 -4.43 12.06
C THR A 31 -7.94 -4.50 13.48
N HIS A 32 -6.76 -5.08 13.67
CA HIS A 32 -6.15 -5.14 15.00
C HIS A 32 -5.97 -3.73 15.59
N PRO A 33 -6.36 -3.46 16.84
CA PRO A 33 -6.30 -2.11 17.44
C PRO A 33 -4.90 -1.50 17.53
N ARG A 34 -3.85 -2.33 17.43
CA ARG A 34 -2.44 -1.92 17.43
C ARG A 34 -1.76 -2.03 16.06
N GLY A 35 -2.52 -2.36 15.01
CA GLY A 35 -2.00 -2.43 13.65
C GLY A 35 -1.96 -1.06 13.00
N MET A 36 -0.85 -0.74 12.32
CA MET A 36 -0.65 0.46 11.51
C MET A 36 -0.34 0.09 10.05
N VAL A 37 -0.59 1.00 9.12
CA VAL A 37 -0.32 0.78 7.70
C VAL A 37 1.16 0.98 7.42
N GLY A 38 1.79 -0.02 6.79
CA GLY A 38 3.15 0.05 6.26
C GLY A 38 3.16 -0.39 4.81
N LEU A 39 3.93 0.29 3.96
CA LEU A 39 3.89 0.07 2.51
C LEU A 39 4.68 -1.16 2.05
N ASP A 40 5.69 -1.57 2.83
CA ASP A 40 6.69 -2.58 2.48
C ASP A 40 7.08 -2.51 0.99
N THR A 41 7.67 -1.38 0.63
CA THR A 41 7.93 -1.04 -0.76
C THR A 41 9.39 -0.74 -1.00
N SER A 42 9.80 -0.89 -2.26
CA SER A 42 11.10 -0.50 -2.75
C SER A 42 10.94 0.62 -3.77
N VAL A 43 11.91 1.53 -3.80
CA VAL A 43 11.98 2.61 -4.79
C VAL A 43 12.97 2.19 -5.86
N PHE A 44 12.52 2.23 -7.10
CA PHE A 44 13.29 1.82 -8.26
C PHE A 44 13.44 2.99 -9.22
N ASP A 45 14.53 3.02 -9.97
CA ASP A 45 14.67 3.94 -11.08
C ASP A 45 13.75 3.53 -12.24
N LYS A 46 13.48 4.47 -13.13
CA LYS A 46 12.58 4.25 -14.27
C LYS A 46 13.05 3.11 -15.17
N GLU A 47 14.37 2.92 -15.27
CA GLU A 47 15.00 1.93 -16.15
C GLU A 47 15.21 0.57 -15.46
N TYR A 48 14.76 0.42 -14.21
CA TYR A 48 14.93 -0.82 -13.45
C TYR A 48 14.28 -2.01 -14.15
N GLN A 49 15.02 -3.11 -14.23
CA GLN A 49 14.52 -4.42 -14.62
C GLN A 49 15.03 -5.46 -13.62
N GLY A 50 14.17 -6.41 -13.24
CA GLY A 50 14.56 -7.53 -12.38
C GLY A 50 15.75 -8.28 -12.97
N SER A 51 16.77 -8.55 -12.17
CA SER A 51 17.99 -9.23 -12.61
C SER A 51 17.84 -10.75 -12.71
N ASN A 52 16.84 -11.32 -12.06
CA ASN A 52 16.59 -12.76 -12.01
C ASN A 52 15.12 -13.06 -12.34
N PRO A 53 14.83 -14.21 -12.97
CA PRO A 53 13.47 -14.66 -13.19
C PRO A 53 12.77 -15.05 -11.87
N PRO A 54 11.42 -14.90 -11.79
CA PRO A 54 10.57 -14.28 -12.79
C PRO A 54 10.77 -12.75 -12.82
N TYR A 55 10.95 -12.19 -14.02
CA TYR A 55 11.21 -10.76 -14.20
C TYR A 55 10.03 -9.94 -13.66
N SER A 56 10.28 -9.11 -12.64
CA SER A 56 9.25 -8.28 -12.01
C SER A 56 9.48 -6.80 -12.31
N ILE A 57 8.40 -6.11 -12.65
CA ILE A 57 8.34 -4.64 -12.65
C ILE A 57 7.78 -4.22 -11.28
N PRO A 58 8.24 -3.08 -10.72
CA PRO A 58 7.70 -2.58 -9.45
C PRO A 58 6.17 -2.47 -9.48
N GLY A 59 5.52 -2.98 -8.43
CA GLY A 59 4.06 -2.92 -8.31
C GLY A 59 3.55 -1.50 -8.03
N ILE A 60 2.23 -1.38 -7.86
CA ILE A 60 1.55 -0.07 -7.67
C ILE A 60 1.73 0.55 -6.28
N ASN A 61 2.17 -0.25 -5.30
CA ASN A 61 2.24 0.16 -3.89
C ASN A 61 3.05 1.45 -3.64
N PRO A 62 4.25 1.67 -4.22
CA PRO A 62 5.03 2.90 -4.00
C PRO A 62 4.26 4.19 -4.29
N PHE A 63 3.29 4.13 -5.22
CA PHE A 63 2.58 5.31 -5.71
C PHE A 63 1.18 5.45 -5.15
N SER A 64 0.50 4.32 -4.94
CA SER A 64 -0.96 4.32 -4.73
C SER A 64 -1.41 3.69 -3.41
N ALA A 65 -0.54 3.09 -2.60
CA ALA A 65 -1.03 2.28 -1.48
C ALA A 65 -1.76 3.05 -0.38
N PHE A 66 -1.33 4.26 -0.01
CA PHE A 66 -2.10 5.08 0.94
C PHE A 66 -3.47 5.52 0.39
N PRO A 67 -3.57 6.12 -0.82
CA PRO A 67 -4.87 6.38 -1.44
C PRO A 67 -5.74 5.13 -1.57
N MET A 68 -5.17 4.00 -2.00
CA MET A 68 -5.89 2.72 -2.10
C MET A 68 -6.43 2.25 -0.76
N PHE A 69 -5.69 2.46 0.33
CA PHE A 69 -6.17 2.10 1.67
C PHE A 69 -7.46 2.87 2.00
N PHE A 70 -7.47 4.19 1.83
CA PHE A 70 -8.67 5.00 2.07
C PHE A 70 -9.81 4.67 1.11
N VAL A 71 -9.51 4.45 -0.17
CA VAL A 71 -10.53 4.05 -1.15
C VAL A 71 -11.15 2.70 -0.78
N LYS A 72 -10.34 1.66 -0.61
CA LYS A 72 -10.83 0.28 -0.52
C LYS A 72 -11.29 -0.12 0.89
N TYR A 73 -10.72 0.45 1.94
CA TYR A 73 -11.06 0.09 3.33
C TYR A 73 -11.94 1.12 4.03
N VAL A 74 -12.07 2.35 3.51
CA VAL A 74 -12.93 3.38 4.11
C VAL A 74 -14.12 3.69 3.20
N ARG A 75 -13.87 4.12 1.96
CA ARG A 75 -14.94 4.58 1.07
C ARG A 75 -15.79 3.45 0.49
N ASP A 76 -15.14 2.41 -0.03
CA ASP A 76 -15.81 1.37 -0.83
C ASP A 76 -16.07 0.08 -0.03
N GLY A 77 -15.28 -0.16 1.02
CA GLY A 77 -15.32 -1.40 1.80
C GLY A 77 -15.94 -1.30 3.19
N ASP A 78 -16.27 -0.09 3.67
CA ASP A 78 -16.85 0.17 5.00
C ASP A 78 -16.13 -0.57 6.16
N VAL A 79 -14.82 -0.79 6.05
CA VAL A 79 -14.04 -1.54 7.05
C VAL A 79 -13.65 -0.66 8.22
N PHE A 80 -13.32 0.61 7.94
CA PHE A 80 -12.90 1.60 8.92
C PHE A 80 -13.66 2.91 8.72
N THR A 81 -13.85 3.66 9.79
CA THR A 81 -14.15 5.09 9.66
C THR A 81 -12.92 5.88 9.20
N ILE A 82 -13.12 7.13 8.77
CA ILE A 82 -11.99 8.01 8.41
C ILE A 82 -11.06 8.20 9.61
N GLU A 83 -11.61 8.38 10.81
CA GLU A 83 -10.84 8.57 12.04
C GLU A 83 -9.99 7.35 12.37
N GLU A 84 -10.53 6.14 12.23
CA GLU A 84 -9.79 4.89 12.44
C GLU A 84 -8.67 4.71 11.41
N ALA A 85 -8.94 5.02 10.14
CA ALA A 85 -7.94 5.02 9.09
C ALA A 85 -6.82 6.03 9.37
N VAL A 86 -7.15 7.24 9.82
CA VAL A 86 -6.17 8.27 10.23
C VAL A 86 -5.36 7.81 11.44
N GLN A 87 -5.98 7.14 12.42
CA GLN A 87 -5.21 6.54 13.54
C GLN A 87 -4.17 5.55 13.02
N LYS A 88 -4.53 4.68 12.07
CA LYS A 88 -3.66 3.64 11.52
C LYS A 88 -2.58 4.15 10.55
N THR A 89 -2.79 5.29 9.92
CA THR A 89 -1.90 5.85 8.88
C THR A 89 -1.05 7.02 9.37
N SER A 90 -1.39 7.62 10.52
CA SER A 90 -0.74 8.84 11.01
C SER A 90 -0.43 8.75 12.51
N THR A 91 -1.44 8.81 13.37
CA THR A 91 -1.27 8.92 14.82
C THR A 91 -0.47 7.74 15.41
N MET A 92 -0.80 6.52 15.02
CA MET A 92 -0.17 5.31 15.57
C MET A 92 1.29 5.18 15.14
N ALA A 93 1.59 5.50 13.88
CA ALA A 93 2.97 5.53 13.38
C ALA A 93 3.81 6.56 14.16
N ALA A 94 3.28 7.77 14.36
CA ALA A 94 3.97 8.79 15.15
C ALA A 94 4.21 8.35 16.60
N LYS A 95 3.23 7.70 17.24
CA LYS A 95 3.37 7.16 18.60
C LYS A 95 4.42 6.04 18.68
N VAL A 96 4.37 5.07 17.77
CA VAL A 96 5.29 3.91 17.76
C VAL A 96 6.74 4.35 17.55
N HIS A 97 6.96 5.39 16.74
CA HIS A 97 8.29 5.90 16.42
C HIS A 97 8.71 7.13 17.24
N ASN A 98 7.97 7.47 18.30
CA ASN A 98 8.26 8.60 19.20
C ASN A 98 8.45 9.95 18.47
N LEU A 99 7.61 10.21 17.47
CA LEU A 99 7.64 11.45 16.69
C LEU A 99 6.78 12.51 17.38
N GLU A 100 7.37 13.19 18.36
CA GLU A 100 6.68 14.22 19.13
C GLU A 100 6.16 15.35 18.24
N GLY A 101 4.92 15.77 18.48
CA GLY A 101 4.27 16.85 17.71
C GLY A 101 3.83 16.48 16.30
N ARG A 102 4.00 15.22 15.86
CA ARG A 102 3.56 14.73 14.54
C ARG A 102 2.39 13.76 14.66
N GLY A 103 1.74 13.50 13.52
CA GLY A 103 0.65 12.54 13.39
C GLY A 103 -0.69 12.98 14.02
N VAL A 104 -0.77 14.20 14.53
CA VAL A 104 -1.98 14.78 15.14
C VAL A 104 -2.11 16.25 14.75
N LEU A 105 -3.34 16.72 14.54
CA LEU A 105 -3.63 18.13 14.32
C LEU A 105 -3.83 18.81 15.68
N LYS A 106 -2.83 19.56 16.14
CA LYS A 106 -2.87 20.32 17.39
C LYS A 106 -2.03 21.58 17.29
N GLU A 107 -2.39 22.60 18.06
CA GLU A 107 -1.56 23.80 18.21
C GLU A 107 -0.16 23.44 18.72
N GLY A 108 0.86 24.11 18.17
CA GLY A 108 2.26 23.82 18.46
C GLY A 108 2.81 22.52 17.86
N GLY A 109 2.00 21.77 17.10
CA GLY A 109 2.45 20.59 16.33
C GLY A 109 3.09 20.95 14.98
N TYR A 110 3.66 19.95 14.32
CA TYR A 110 4.18 20.09 12.95
C TYR A 110 3.01 20.16 11.95
N ALA A 111 3.17 20.98 10.91
CA ALA A 111 2.17 21.19 9.86
C ALA A 111 2.21 20.11 8.75
N ASP A 112 2.24 18.83 9.13
CA ASP A 112 2.16 17.70 8.19
C ASP A 112 0.68 17.38 7.90
N ILE A 113 0.11 18.04 6.88
CA ILE A 113 -1.34 17.98 6.62
C ILE A 113 -1.60 17.41 5.23
N VAL A 114 -2.55 16.47 5.16
CA VAL A 114 -3.12 15.96 3.91
C VAL A 114 -4.57 16.43 3.82
N LEU A 115 -4.90 17.13 2.73
CA LEU A 115 -6.27 17.45 2.37
C LEU A 115 -6.68 16.55 1.19
N MET A 116 -7.76 15.81 1.33
CA MET A 116 -8.24 14.91 0.28
C MET A 116 -9.76 14.96 0.14
N ASP A 117 -10.25 14.97 -1.09
CA ASP A 117 -11.67 14.77 -1.43
C ASP A 117 -11.91 13.25 -1.58
N LEU A 118 -12.20 12.58 -0.46
CA LEU A 118 -12.32 11.11 -0.43
C LEU A 118 -13.39 10.57 -1.41
N PRO A 119 -14.60 11.16 -1.53
CA PRO A 119 -15.58 10.75 -2.53
C PRO A 119 -15.04 10.75 -3.98
N LYS A 120 -14.10 11.65 -4.30
CA LYS A 120 -13.51 11.78 -5.65
C LYS A 120 -12.09 11.25 -5.76
N LEU A 121 -11.58 10.56 -4.75
CA LEU A 121 -10.21 10.06 -4.75
C LEU A 121 -10.06 8.90 -5.74
N GLU A 122 -9.18 9.04 -6.72
CA GLU A 122 -8.96 8.06 -7.79
C GLU A 122 -7.58 7.40 -7.69
N ILE A 123 -7.51 6.12 -8.06
CA ILE A 123 -6.28 5.35 -8.12
C ILE A 123 -5.87 5.25 -9.59
N LEU A 124 -4.75 5.89 -9.93
CA LEU A 124 -4.28 5.97 -11.32
C LEU A 124 -3.24 4.90 -11.67
N SER A 125 -2.63 4.26 -10.67
CA SER A 125 -1.66 3.20 -10.91
C SER A 125 -2.35 1.91 -11.38
N THR A 126 -1.77 1.27 -12.38
CA THR A 126 -2.22 0.00 -12.95
C THR A 126 -1.35 -1.15 -12.46
N ASP A 127 -1.95 -2.30 -12.16
CA ASP A 127 -1.20 -3.49 -11.76
C ASP A 127 -0.20 -3.88 -12.86
N SER A 128 0.94 -4.42 -12.46
CA SER A 128 2.06 -4.79 -13.35
C SER A 128 1.76 -5.93 -14.36
N GLY A 129 0.48 -6.28 -14.54
CA GLY A 129 -0.02 -7.23 -15.54
C GLY A 129 -1.21 -6.73 -16.37
N SER A 130 -1.71 -5.50 -16.16
CA SER A 130 -2.76 -4.92 -17.00
C SER A 130 -2.14 -4.16 -18.17
N THR A 131 -1.84 -4.90 -19.24
CA THR A 131 -1.58 -4.43 -20.62
C THR A 131 -0.48 -3.37 -20.83
N LEU A 132 0.65 -3.85 -21.37
CA LEU A 132 1.21 -3.33 -22.62
C LEU A 132 1.13 -4.45 -23.67
#